data_AF-A0A1F4FEH2-F1
#
_entry.id   AF-A0A1F4FEH2-F1
#
_cell.length_a   1.000
_cell.length_b   1.000
_cell.length_c   1.000
_cell.angle_alpha   90.00
_cell.angle_beta   90.00
_cell.angle_gamma   90.00
#
_symmetry.space_group_name_H-M   'P 1'
#
loop_
_entity.id
_entity.type
_entity.pdbx_description
1 polymer ?
#
loop_
_entity_poly.entity_id
_entity_poly.type
_entity_poly.pdbx_seq_one_letter_code
_entity_poly.pdbx_strand_id
1 'polypeptide(L)'
;MARISFVHPDDITDPEMRSWLEEAMKTGIPGPENQAIRAHNKTVMRSFTMLGKTMREEGILEPELRELMRARMATSWGPMFATDCHY
;
A
#
# COMPACT_ATOMS: atom_id res chain seq x y z
N MET A 1 -7.82 13.81 -12.28
CA MET A 1 -7.60 12.62 -11.41
C MET A 1 -7.08 11.49 -12.28
N ALA A 2 -5.87 10.98 -12.02
CA ALA A 2 -5.33 9.87 -12.79
C ALA A 2 -6.14 8.60 -12.46
N ARG A 3 -6.74 7.96 -13.47
CA ARG A 3 -7.47 6.69 -13.31
C ARG A 3 -6.50 5.54 -13.60
N ILE A 4 -5.93 4.96 -12.55
CA ILE A 4 -5.12 3.74 -12.66
C ILE A 4 -6.08 2.54 -12.58
N SER A 5 -5.98 1.60 -13.52
CA SER A 5 -6.82 0.40 -13.52
C SER A 5 -6.38 -0.60 -12.46
N PHE A 6 -7.26 -1.55 -12.11
CA PHE A 6 -6.91 -2.69 -11.25
C PHE A 6 -6.43 -3.85 -12.12
N VAL A 7 -5.27 -4.44 -11.79
CA VAL A 7 -4.78 -5.66 -12.44
C VAL A 7 -5.51 -6.87 -11.86
N HIS A 8 -6.06 -7.74 -12.71
CA HIS A 8 -6.68 -8.99 -12.26
C HIS A 8 -5.60 -9.98 -11.80
N PRO A 9 -5.80 -10.77 -10.75
CA PRO A 9 -4.81 -11.74 -10.28
C PRO A 9 -4.32 -12.70 -11.38
N ASP A 10 -5.22 -13.10 -12.28
CA ASP A 10 -4.90 -14.02 -13.37
C ASP A 10 -3.94 -13.42 -14.41
N ASP A 11 -3.89 -12.10 -14.53
CA ASP A 11 -3.00 -11.39 -15.46
C ASP A 11 -1.58 -11.23 -14.90
N ILE A 12 -1.35 -11.54 -13.61
CA ILE A 12 -0.04 -11.46 -12.97
C ILE A 12 0.74 -12.74 -13.25
N THR A 13 1.77 -12.62 -14.08
CA THR A 13 2.66 -13.71 -14.47
C THR A 13 3.85 -13.89 -13.52
N ASP A 14 4.28 -12.83 -12.83
CA ASP A 14 5.35 -12.89 -11.84
C ASP A 14 4.86 -13.59 -10.56
N PRO A 15 5.46 -14.74 -10.15
CA PRO A 15 4.98 -15.51 -9.00
C PRO A 15 5.08 -14.76 -7.67
N GLU A 16 6.09 -13.90 -7.51
CA GLU A 16 6.31 -13.14 -6.30
C GLU A 16 5.22 -12.07 -6.15
N MET A 17 4.92 -11.35 -7.24
CA MET A 17 3.82 -10.38 -7.26
C MET A 17 2.47 -11.03 -7.02
N ARG A 18 2.22 -12.19 -7.66
CA ARG A 18 0.99 -12.96 -7.45
C ARG A 18 0.83 -13.34 -5.97
N SER A 19 1.91 -13.83 -5.35
CA SER A 19 1.88 -14.22 -3.93
C SER A 19 1.51 -13.05 -3.01
N TRP A 20 1.99 -11.84 -3.29
CA TRP A 20 1.65 -10.65 -2.50
C TRP A 20 0.21 -10.19 -2.68
N LEU A 21 -0.36 -10.33 -3.89
CA LEU A 21 -1.76 -10.02 -4.12
C LEU A 21 -2.68 -11.05 -3.48
N GLU A 22 -2.34 -12.33 -3.57
CA GLU A 22 -3.09 -13.41 -2.90
C GLU A 22 -3.04 -13.27 -1.37
N GLU A 23 -1.88 -12.93 -0.80
CA GLU A 23 -1.73 -12.62 0.63
C GLU A 23 -2.66 -11.46 1.02
N ALA A 24 -2.67 -10.37 0.24
CA ALA A 24 -3.55 -9.23 0.47
C ALA A 24 -5.04 -9.57 0.34
N MET A 25 -5.44 -10.39 -0.64
CA MET A 25 -6.82 -10.86 -0.79
C MET A 25 -7.25 -11.72 0.40
N LYS A 26 -6.34 -12.51 0.96
CA LYS A 26 -6.60 -13.38 2.12
C LYS A 26 -6.70 -12.59 3.43
N THR A 27 -5.80 -11.64 3.65
CA THR A 27 -5.69 -10.91 4.92
C THR A 27 -6.49 -9.61 4.95
N GLY A 28 -6.84 -9.07 3.77
CA GLY A 28 -7.33 -7.72 3.60
C GLY A 28 -6.25 -6.63 3.82
N ILE A 29 -4.99 -7.01 4.05
CA ILE A 29 -3.92 -6.10 4.47
C ILE A 29 -2.63 -6.34 3.66
N PRO A 30 -2.12 -5.32 2.93
CA PRO A 30 -2.83 -4.08 2.58
C PRO A 30 -4.08 -4.37 1.73
N GLY A 31 -4.97 -3.39 1.59
CA GLY A 31 -6.21 -3.56 0.82
C GLY A 31 -5.96 -4.15 -0.58
N PRO A 32 -6.69 -5.20 -1.00
CA PRO A 32 -6.47 -5.89 -2.28
C PRO A 32 -6.50 -4.95 -3.48
N GLU A 33 -7.38 -3.94 -3.45
CA GLU A 33 -7.50 -2.90 -4.46
C GLU A 33 -6.23 -2.05 -4.58
N ASN A 34 -5.59 -1.73 -3.45
CA ASN A 34 -4.33 -0.99 -3.44
C ASN A 34 -3.18 -1.84 -4.01
N GLN A 35 -3.17 -3.14 -3.73
CA GLN A 35 -2.17 -4.05 -4.31
C GLN A 35 -2.40 -4.30 -5.80
N ALA A 36 -3.65 -4.39 -6.24
CA ALA A 36 -4.01 -4.51 -7.65
C ALA A 36 -3.59 -3.27 -8.47
N ILE A 37 -3.63 -2.06 -7.87
CA ILE A 37 -3.05 -0.85 -8.47
C ILE A 37 -1.51 -0.93 -8.53
N ARG A 38 -0.86 -1.44 -7.48
CA ARG A 38 0.61 -1.54 -7.45
C ARG A 38 1.15 -2.64 -8.37
N ALA A 39 0.33 -3.64 -8.70
CA ALA A 39 0.69 -4.75 -9.58
C ALA A 39 1.01 -4.33 -11.03
N HIS A 40 0.78 -3.06 -11.41
CA HIS A 40 1.30 -2.51 -12.67
C HIS A 40 2.83 -2.42 -12.72
N ASN A 41 3.52 -2.42 -11.57
CA ASN A 41 4.98 -2.31 -11.51
C ASN A 41 5.57 -3.10 -10.35
N LYS A 42 6.41 -4.09 -10.66
CA LYS A 42 7.05 -4.97 -9.65
C LYS A 42 7.80 -4.19 -8.58
N THR A 43 8.60 -3.20 -8.98
CA THR A 43 9.42 -2.41 -8.05
C THR A 43 8.52 -1.65 -7.08
N VAL A 44 7.46 -1.01 -7.58
CA VAL A 44 6.49 -0.29 -6.75
C VAL A 44 5.82 -1.25 -5.77
N MET A 45 5.30 -2.38 -6.25
CA MET A 45 4.64 -3.37 -5.41
C MET A 45 5.57 -3.89 -4.32
N ARG A 46 6.81 -4.24 -4.68
CA ARG A 46 7.83 -4.71 -3.74
C ARG A 46 8.14 -3.67 -2.67
N SER A 47 8.38 -2.42 -3.05
CA SER A 47 8.74 -1.35 -2.11
C SER A 47 7.67 -1.17 -1.03
N PHE A 48 6.39 -1.17 -1.40
CA PHE A 48 5.29 -1.04 -0.43
C PHE A 48 5.12 -2.30 0.43
N THR A 49 5.22 -3.49 -0.16
CA THR A 49 5.10 -4.75 0.58
C THR A 49 6.22 -4.88 1.62
N MET A 50 7.47 -4.64 1.21
CA MET A 50 8.63 -4.75 2.09
C MET A 50 8.61 -3.67 3.17
N LEU A 51 8.35 -2.41 2.81
CA LEU A 51 8.22 -1.32 3.78
C LEU A 51 7.16 -1.64 4.85
N GLY A 52 6.01 -2.18 4.43
CA GLY A 52 4.96 -2.58 5.36
C GLY A 52 5.40 -3.69 6.32
N LYS A 53 6.13 -4.70 5.83
CA LYS A 53 6.67 -5.78 6.67
C LYS A 53 7.73 -5.25 7.66
N THR A 54 8.73 -4.53 7.15
CA THR A 54 9.79 -3.92 7.98
C THR A 54 9.23 -2.99 9.04
N MET A 55 8.28 -2.12 8.69
CA MET A 55 7.69 -1.21 9.68
C MET A 55 6.96 -1.96 10.80
N ARG A 56 6.34 -3.10 10.50
CA ARG A 56 5.64 -3.93 11.50
C ARG A 56 6.59 -4.72 12.38
N GLU A 57 7.65 -5.29 11.81
CA GLU A 57 8.56 -6.20 12.50
C GLU A 57 9.71 -5.47 13.21
N GLU A 58 10.21 -4.39 12.62
CA GLU A 58 11.41 -3.65 13.07
C GLU A 58 11.08 -2.20 13.50
N GLY A 59 9.80 -1.85 13.57
CA GLY A 59 9.35 -0.52 13.98
C GLY A 59 9.70 -0.20 15.43
N ILE A 60 10.29 0.97 15.67
CA ILE A 60 10.63 1.44 17.02
C ILE A 60 9.46 2.12 17.76
N LEU A 61 8.37 2.42 17.04
CA LEU A 61 7.18 3.07 17.60
C LEU A 61 6.09 2.04 17.85
N GLU A 62 5.33 2.25 18.93
CA GLU A 62 4.10 1.51 19.19
C GLU A 62 3.12 1.65 18.01
N PRO A 63 2.33 0.59 17.70
CA PRO A 63 1.42 0.59 16.55
C PRO A 63 0.49 1.80 16.48
N GLU A 64 -0.06 2.23 17.61
CA GLU A 64 -1.01 3.34 17.75
C GLU A 64 -0.33 4.67 17.41
N LEU A 65 0.87 4.89 17.92
CA LEU A 65 1.64 6.11 17.65
C LEU A 65 2.06 6.17 16.17
N ARG A 66 2.44 5.03 15.58
CA ARG A 66 2.78 4.93 14.16
C ARG A 66 1.59 5.30 13.27
N GLU A 67 0.39 4.79 13.55
CA GLU A 67 -0.81 5.13 12.77
C GLU A 67 -1.21 6.60 12.96
N LEU A 68 -1.07 7.15 14.18
CA LEU A 68 -1.30 8.58 14.41
C LEU A 68 -0.35 9.46 13.57
N MET A 69 0.93 9.10 13.50
CA MET A 69 1.88 9.77 12.62
C MET A 69 1.50 9.63 11.15
N ARG A 70 1.08 8.44 10.71
CA ARG A 70 0.68 8.17 9.33
C ARG A 70 -0.52 9.02 8.91
N ALA A 71 -1.52 9.15 9.80
CA ALA A 71 -2.68 10.01 9.61
C ALA A 71 -2.30 11.50 9.59
N ARG A 72 -1.43 11.95 10.51
CA ARG A 72 -0.96 13.34 10.54
C ARG A 72 -0.19 13.71 9.27
N MET A 73 0.68 12.83 8.80
CA MET A 73 1.40 13.04 7.54
C MET A 73 0.42 13.18 6.38
N ALA A 74 -0.51 12.25 6.21
CA ALA A 74 -1.47 12.31 5.10
C ALA A 74 -2.37 13.55 5.13
N THR A 75 -2.86 13.95 6.30
CA THR A 75 -3.76 15.11 6.43
C THR A 75 -3.02 16.46 6.36
N SER A 76 -1.75 16.51 6.76
CA SER A 76 -0.94 17.74 6.66
C SER A 76 -0.56 18.11 5.23
N TRP A 77 -0.73 17.20 4.28
CA TRP A 77 -0.41 17.39 2.86
C TRP A 77 -1.49 18.16 2.10
N GLY A 78 -2.72 18.23 2.63
CA GLY A 78 -3.83 18.90 1.94
C GLY A 78 -3.57 20.36 1.58
N PRO A 79 -3.07 21.21 2.51
CA PRO A 79 -2.68 22.58 2.18
C PRO A 79 -1.52 22.69 1.19
N MET A 80 -0.63 21.68 1.15
CA MET A 80 0.59 21.70 0.34
C MET A 80 0.33 21.31 -1.12
N PHE A 81 -0.59 20.39 -1.36
CA PHE A 81 -0.86 19.84 -2.70
C PHE A 81 -2.24 20.22 -3.25
N ALA A 82 -3.02 21.03 -2.51
CA ALA A 82 -4.41 21.35 -2.85
C ALA A 82 -5.25 20.08 -3.12
N THR A 83 -4.99 19.03 -2.34
CA THR A 83 -5.69 17.74 -2.43
C THR A 83 -6.48 17.49 -1.15
N ASP A 84 -7.74 17.08 -1.30
CA ASP A 84 -8.51 16.52 -0.20
C ASP A 84 -7.99 15.11 0.06
N CYS A 85 -6.91 15.00 0.84
CA CYS A 85 -6.41 13.69 1.25
C CYS A 85 -7.39 13.11 2.28
N HIS A 86 -8.31 12.26 1.80
CA HIS A 86 -9.21 11.48 2.64
C HIS A 86 -8.41 10.37 3.32
N TYR A 87 -7.92 10.65 4.51
CA TYR A 87 -7.58 9.61 5.48
C TYR A 87 -8.81 9.23 6.29
#